data_AF-A0A957BKV8-F1
#
_entry.id   AF-A0A957BKV8-F1
#
_cell.length_a   1.000
_cell.length_b   1.000
_cell.length_c   1.000
_cell.angle_alpha   90.00
_cell.angle_beta   90.00
_cell.angle_gamma   90.00
#
_symmetry.space_group_name_H-M   'P 1'
#
loop_
_entity.id
_entity.type
_entity.pdbx_description
1 polymer ?
#
loop_
_entity_poly.entity_id
_entity_poly.type
_entity_poly.pdbx_seq_one_letter_code
_entity_poly.pdbx_strand_id
1 'polypeptide(L)'
;MQTVMLRSNARKGTSGNTFTIEVIGESAIKDDVRAAIQALEHHPAKASRRVLIDMLGLIEKFNFQIRYTERTEDDDLEEWSFILQG
;
A
#
# COMPACT_ATOMS: atom_id res chain seq x y z
N MET A 1 -6.82 -11.49 16.25
CA MET A 1 -6.60 -10.03 16.16
C MET A 1 -5.18 -9.85 15.66
N GLN A 2 -5.04 -9.53 14.39
CA GLN A 2 -3.77 -9.44 13.68
C GLN A 2 -3.50 -7.98 13.34
N THR A 3 -2.23 -7.57 13.42
CA THR A 3 -1.81 -6.24 13.00
C THR A 3 -1.10 -6.36 11.67
N VAL A 4 -1.52 -5.56 10.70
CA VAL A 4 -0.90 -5.49 9.37
C VAL A 4 -0.47 -4.06 9.11
N MET A 5 0.70 -3.86 8.52
CA MET A 5 1.13 -2.56 8.06
C MET A 5 1.15 -2.53 6.53
N LEU A 6 0.45 -1.57 5.93
CA LEU A 6 0.53 -1.27 4.51
C LEU A 6 1.32 0.01 4.30
N ARG A 7 2.26 -0.01 3.36
CA ARG A 7 3.00 1.19 2.94
C ARG A 7 2.96 1.32 1.43
N SER A 8 2.70 2.51 0.91
CA SER A 8 3.03 2.82 -0.49
C SER A 8 4.46 3.31 -0.56
N ASN A 9 5.27 2.74 -1.45
CA ASN A 9 6.61 3.25 -1.74
C ASN A 9 6.60 3.95 -3.09
N ALA A 10 7.27 5.09 -3.16
CA ALA A 10 7.45 5.84 -4.38
C ALA A 10 8.94 5.91 -4.72
N ARG A 11 9.28 5.61 -5.98
CA ARG A 11 10.66 5.66 -6.46
C ARG A 11 10.76 6.48 -7.72
N LYS A 12 11.64 7.48 -7.71
CA LYS A 12 12.01 8.26 -8.89
C LYS A 12 12.95 7.42 -9.78
N GLY A 13 12.56 7.23 -11.03
CA GLY A 13 13.36 6.53 -12.04
C GLY A 13 13.67 7.44 -13.23
N THR A 14 14.68 7.08 -14.02
CA THR A 14 15.06 7.81 -15.24
C THR A 14 13.97 7.79 -16.32
N SER A 15 13.08 6.79 -16.28
CA SER A 15 11.94 6.63 -17.19
C SER A 15 10.59 7.05 -16.59
N GLY A 16 10.58 7.63 -15.38
CA GLY A 16 9.37 8.03 -14.67
C GLY A 16 9.31 7.52 -13.22
N ASN A 17 8.28 7.96 -12.50
CA ASN A 17 8.05 7.57 -11.11
C ASN A 17 7.35 6.21 -11.05
N THR A 18 7.80 5.37 -10.13
CA THR A 18 7.19 4.06 -9.85
C THR A 18 6.54 4.11 -8.48
N PHE A 19 5.36 3.50 -8.34
CA PHE A 19 4.66 3.42 -7.07
C PHE A 19 4.25 1.97 -6.79
N THR A 20 4.62 1.44 -5.63
CA THR A 20 4.34 0.06 -5.20
C THR A 20 3.62 0.07 -3.85
N ILE A 21 3.00 -1.07 -3.50
CA ILE A 21 2.40 -1.29 -2.17
C ILE A 21 3.15 -2.43 -1.52
N GLU A 22 3.56 -2.23 -0.27
CA GLU A 22 4.22 -3.23 0.53
C GLU A 22 3.43 -3.54 1.79
N VAL A 23 3.45 -4.82 2.17
CA VAL A 23 2.98 -5.32 3.45
C VAL A 23 4.19 -5.52 4.35
N ILE A 24 4.18 -4.86 5.51
CA ILE A 24 5.26 -4.90 6.50
C ILE A 24 4.79 -5.66 7.75
N GLY A 25 5.69 -6.42 8.36
CA GLY A 25 5.41 -7.23 9.56
C GLY A 25 5.04 -8.68 9.26
N GLU A 26 4.82 -9.44 10.33
CA GLU A 26 4.39 -10.85 10.27
C GLU A 26 2.95 -10.97 10.76
N SER A 27 2.09 -11.56 9.93
CA SER A 27 0.65 -11.75 10.19
C SER A 27 0.18 -12.96 9.38
N ALA A 28 -0.78 -13.72 9.89
CA ALA A 28 -1.23 -14.95 9.23
C ALA A 28 -1.93 -14.69 7.88
N ILE A 29 -2.41 -13.48 7.64
CA ILE A 29 -3.04 -13.06 6.37
C ILE A 29 -2.08 -12.31 5.43
N LYS A 30 -0.80 -12.20 5.79
CA LYS A 30 0.23 -11.48 5.03
C LYS A 30 0.30 -11.93 3.58
N ASP A 31 0.25 -13.24 3.34
CA ASP A 31 0.35 -13.83 2.01
C ASP A 31 -0.91 -13.56 1.18
N ASP A 32 -2.10 -13.58 1.80
CA ASP A 32 -3.35 -13.23 1.12
C ASP A 32 -3.37 -11.76 0.70
N VAL A 33 -2.91 -10.85 1.57
CA VAL A 33 -2.79 -9.43 1.25
C VAL A 33 -1.76 -9.21 0.14
N ARG A 34 -0.62 -9.93 0.18
CA ARG A 34 0.41 -9.87 -0.88
C ARG A 34 -0.14 -10.34 -2.22
N ALA A 35 -0.89 -11.43 -2.26
CA ALA A 35 -1.55 -11.91 -3.48
C ALA A 35 -2.56 -10.89 -4.03
N ALA A 36 -3.30 -10.22 -3.15
CA ALA A 36 -4.22 -9.15 -3.54
C ALA A 36 -3.49 -7.91 -4.09
N ILE A 37 -2.33 -7.55 -3.54
CA ILE A 37 -1.47 -6.47 -4.06
C ILE A 37 -0.98 -6.82 -5.48
N GLN A 38 -0.49 -8.03 -5.70
CA GLN A 38 0.01 -8.46 -7.02
C GLN A 38 -1.08 -8.37 -8.11
N ALA A 39 -2.33 -8.72 -7.77
CA ALA A 39 -3.45 -8.57 -8.68
C ALA A 39 -3.71 -7.11 -9.10
N LEU A 40 -3.26 -6.13 -8.30
CA LEU A 40 -3.39 -4.69 -8.56
C LEU A 40 -2.15 -4.10 -9.28
N GLU A 41 -1.06 -4.84 -9.45
CA GLU A 41 0.21 -4.33 -10.02
C GLU A 41 0.26 -4.28 -11.56
N HIS A 42 -0.71 -4.85 -12.28
CA HIS A 42 -0.71 -4.90 -13.74
C HIS A 42 -1.02 -3.57 -14.48
N HIS A 43 -0.87 -2.41 -13.82
CA HIS A 43 -1.12 -1.12 -14.46
C HIS A 43 0.20 -0.39 -14.80
N PRO A 44 0.56 -0.24 -16.10
CA PRO A 44 1.86 0.30 -16.53
C PRO A 44 2.09 1.80 -16.27
N ALA A 45 1.12 2.50 -15.68
CA ALA A 45 1.19 3.92 -15.34
C ALA A 45 0.52 4.19 -13.98
N LYS A 46 0.92 3.44 -12.95
CA LYS A 46 0.42 3.64 -11.59
C LYS A 46 0.88 5.01 -11.10
N ALA A 47 -0.04 5.89 -10.75
CA ALA A 47 0.23 7.20 -10.16
C ALA A 47 -0.01 7.14 -8.64
N SER A 48 0.61 8.06 -7.87
CA SER A 48 0.44 8.18 -6.41
C SER A 48 -1.04 8.02 -5.97
N ARG A 49 -1.93 8.80 -6.58
CA ARG A 49 -3.37 8.76 -6.27
C ARG A 49 -4.00 7.39 -6.48
N ARG A 50 -3.58 6.64 -7.52
CA ARG A 50 -4.10 5.30 -7.77
C ARG A 50 -3.61 4.31 -6.73
N VAL A 51 -2.37 4.44 -6.26
CA VAL A 51 -1.83 3.59 -5.20
C VAL A 51 -2.60 3.77 -3.90
N LEU A 52 -2.92 5.01 -3.51
CA LEU A 52 -3.76 5.26 -2.35
C LEU A 52 -5.15 4.61 -2.49
N ILE A 53 -5.79 4.74 -3.66
CA ILE A 53 -7.10 4.10 -3.93
C ILE A 53 -7.00 2.58 -3.80
N ASP A 54 -5.96 1.97 -4.36
CA ASP A 54 -5.73 0.53 -4.28
C ASP A 54 -5.51 0.07 -2.83
N MET A 55 -4.77 0.83 -2.01
CA MET A 55 -4.60 0.55 -0.58
C MET A 55 -5.92 0.62 0.19
N LEU A 56 -6.75 1.64 -0.09
CA LEU A 56 -8.09 1.76 0.52
C LEU A 56 -9.00 0.59 0.12
N GLY A 57 -8.93 0.14 -1.14
CA GLY A 57 -9.64 -1.05 -1.61
C GLY A 57 -9.18 -2.34 -0.91
N LEU A 58 -7.89 -2.47 -0.60
CA LEU A 58 -7.38 -3.59 0.22
C LEU A 58 -7.93 -3.53 1.65
N ILE A 59 -7.94 -2.34 2.27
CA ILE A 59 -8.48 -2.14 3.63
C ILE A 59 -9.95 -2.58 3.69
N GLU A 60 -10.75 -2.18 2.71
CA GLU A 60 -12.16 -2.57 2.60
C GLU A 60 -12.32 -4.07 2.36
N LYS A 61 -11.60 -4.63 1.39
CA LYS A 61 -11.68 -6.06 1.02
C LYS A 61 -11.42 -7.00 2.20
N PHE A 62 -10.43 -6.67 3.03
CA PHE A 62 -10.04 -7.49 4.19
C PHE A 62 -10.75 -7.04 5.49
N ASN A 63 -11.67 -6.08 5.41
CA ASN A 63 -12.41 -5.54 6.55
C ASN A 63 -11.49 -5.05 7.70
N PHE A 64 -10.40 -4.39 7.33
CA PHE A 64 -9.43 -3.87 8.27
C PHE A 64 -9.91 -2.58 8.93
N GLN A 65 -9.65 -2.46 10.23
CA GLN A 65 -9.79 -1.21 10.96
C GLN A 65 -8.47 -0.42 10.89
N ILE A 66 -8.54 0.83 10.45
CA ILE A 66 -7.40 1.75 10.47
C ILE A 66 -7.14 2.16 11.92
N ARG A 67 -5.94 1.87 12.42
CA ARG A 67 -5.46 2.28 13.75
C ARG A 67 -4.56 3.50 13.69
N TYR A 68 -3.81 3.62 12.59
CA TYR A 68 -2.91 4.73 12.37
C TYR A 68 -2.76 4.98 10.88
N THR A 69 -2.58 6.24 10.52
CA THR A 69 -2.30 6.69 9.16
C THR A 69 -1.24 7.78 9.22
N GLU A 70 -0.26 7.66 8.36
CA GLU A 70 0.80 8.65 8.18
C GLU A 70 0.97 8.92 6.68
N ARG A 71 1.14 10.21 6.37
CA ARG A 71 1.55 10.67 5.05
C ARG A 71 2.92 11.29 5.18
N THR A 72 3.83 10.88 4.31
CA THR A 72 5.14 11.51 4.11
C THR A 72 5.27 11.97 2.68
N GLU A 73 6.10 12.99 2.47
CA GLU A 73 6.38 13.54 1.14
C GLU A 73 7.89 13.75 1.04
N ASP A 74 8.51 13.15 0.02
CA ASP A 74 9.94 13.27 -0.27
C ASP A 74 10.14 13.43 -1.79
N ASP A 75 10.93 14.42 -2.21
CA ASP A 75 11.21 14.73 -3.62
C ASP A 75 9.96 14.78 -4.53
N ASP A 76 8.90 15.45 -4.05
CA ASP A 76 7.55 15.56 -4.65
C ASP A 76 6.80 14.22 -4.82
N LEU A 77 7.25 13.17 -4.13
CA LEU A 77 6.62 11.87 -4.09
C LEU A 77 5.91 11.66 -2.75
N GLU A 78 4.62 11.35 -2.83
CA GLU A 78 3.79 11.11 -1.67
C GLU A 78 3.77 9.61 -1.32
N GLU A 79 4.02 9.31 -0.06
CA GLU A 79 3.95 7.97 0.51
C GLU A 79 2.96 7.93 1.68
N TRP A 80 2.23 6.84 1.78
CA TRP A 80 1.22 6.58 2.80
C TRP A 80 1.56 5.32 3.57
N SER A 81 1.46 5.38 4.89
CA SER A 81 1.59 4.22 5.77
C SER A 81 0.31 4.06 6.60
N PHE A 82 -0.20 2.83 6.67
CA PHE A 82 -1.36 2.47 7.49
C PHE A 82 -1.00 1.34 8.44
N ILE A 83 -1.36 1.49 9.72
CA ILE A 83 -1.39 0.38 10.66
C ILE A 83 -2.84 -0.06 10.79
N LEU A 84 -3.08 -1.34 10.52
CA LEU A 84 -4.39 -1.94 10.36
C LEU A 84 -4.59 -3.06 11.38
N GLN A 85 -5.84 -3.26 11.78
CA GLN A 85 -6.24 -4.34 12.67
C GLN A 85 -7.43 -5.10 12.11
N GLY A 86 -7.32 -6.44 12.06
CA GLY A 86 -8.35 -7.37 11.58
C GLY A 86 -8.23 -8.75 12.20
#